data_AF-A0A5E4PYD3-F1
#
_entry.id   AF-A0A5E4PYD3-F1
#
_cell.length_a   1.000
_cell.length_b   1.000
_cell.length_c   1.000
_cell.angle_alpha   90.00
_cell.angle_beta   90.00
_cell.angle_gamma   90.00
#
_symmetry.space_group_name_H-M   'P 1'
#
loop_
_entity.id
_entity.type
_entity.pdbx_description
1 polymer ?
#
loop_
_entity_poly.entity_id
_entity_poly.type
_entity_poly.pdbx_seq_one_letter_code
_entity_poly.pdbx_strand_id
1 'polypeptide(L)'
;MRLLIYANIILSAGICLDPTYKYEHQQNYGKGKPIILNYRRMMKAYPYPDELPSSSAAPYIRSPYHNLYQGSRRLGDRRVYNKKFKYGPKENVTGHRMYNQGMFDCILSHVAIETIGSIPIILKGGVGYNHFVIIVKGSSTDELSGRIRAYCHKEMTSPAYG
;
A
#
# COMPACT_ATOMS: atom_id res chain seq x y z
N MET A 1 -73.37 -57.74 14.98
CA MET A 1 -74.03 -58.62 15.97
C MET A 1 -73.05 -58.83 17.12
N ARG A 2 -73.49 -58.48 18.35
CA ARG A 2 -72.88 -58.71 19.69
C ARG A 2 -71.62 -57.90 20.01
N LEU A 3 -71.77 -56.82 20.79
CA LEU A 3 -71.76 -56.74 22.28
C LEU A 3 -70.37 -57.09 22.83
N LEU A 4 -69.64 -56.10 23.39
CA LEU A 4 -69.57 -55.75 24.83
C LEU A 4 -69.17 -57.00 25.65
N ILE A 5 -68.27 -56.98 26.64
CA ILE A 5 -68.29 -56.11 27.82
C ILE A 5 -66.98 -56.28 28.63
N TYR A 6 -66.70 -55.27 29.46
CA TYR A 6 -65.95 -55.28 30.74
C TYR A 6 -64.42 -55.34 30.69
N ALA A 7 -63.67 -54.76 31.62
CA ALA A 7 -63.77 -53.60 32.50
C ALA A 7 -62.49 -53.70 33.36
N ASN A 8 -61.85 -52.55 33.56
CA ASN A 8 -61.03 -52.11 34.69
C ASN A 8 -60.33 -53.12 35.63
N ILE A 9 -59.08 -52.76 35.97
CA ILE A 9 -58.36 -52.81 37.28
C ILE A 9 -56.86 -53.06 36.95
N ILE A 10 -56.05 -52.01 36.78
CA ILE A 10 -55.30 -51.22 37.78
C ILE A 10 -54.02 -51.93 38.31
N LEU A 11 -52.90 -51.21 38.21
CA LEU A 11 -51.60 -51.33 38.90
C LEU A 11 -50.69 -52.53 38.60
N SER A 12 -49.50 -52.28 38.05
CA SER A 12 -48.31 -51.91 38.84
C SER A 12 -47.01 -52.02 38.01
N ALA A 13 -46.14 -51.01 38.23
CA ALA A 13 -44.68 -51.05 38.21
C ALA A 13 -43.92 -51.72 37.04
N GLY A 14 -43.16 -50.90 36.30
CA GLY A 14 -42.09 -51.40 35.42
C GLY A 14 -41.47 -50.32 34.55
N ILE A 15 -40.95 -49.27 35.20
CA ILE A 15 -40.09 -48.23 34.61
C ILE A 15 -38.88 -48.90 33.97
N CYS A 16 -38.64 -48.66 32.68
CA CYS A 16 -37.30 -48.68 32.10
C CYS A 16 -37.22 -47.65 30.96
N LEU A 17 -37.36 -46.39 31.33
CA LEU A 17 -36.85 -45.26 30.54
C LEU A 17 -35.38 -45.12 30.91
N ASP A 18 -34.49 -45.30 29.93
CA ASP A 18 -33.06 -45.03 30.07
C ASP A 18 -32.83 -43.62 30.63
N PRO A 19 -32.06 -43.48 31.73
CA PRO A 19 -31.73 -42.19 32.29
C PRO A 19 -30.44 -41.68 31.64
N THR A 20 -30.51 -41.17 30.41
CA THR A 20 -29.35 -40.50 29.78
C THR A 20 -29.59 -39.02 29.53
N TYR A 21 -30.62 -38.44 30.16
CA TYR A 21 -30.86 -37.01 30.09
C TYR A 21 -30.25 -36.28 31.30
N LYS A 22 -29.24 -35.44 31.01
CA LYS A 22 -28.77 -34.25 31.76
C LYS A 22 -27.53 -34.36 32.65
N TYR A 23 -26.41 -34.89 32.14
CA TYR A 23 -25.10 -34.44 32.63
C TYR A 23 -24.58 -33.21 31.87
N GLU A 24 -24.70 -33.20 30.53
CA GLU A 24 -24.10 -32.15 29.70
C GLU A 24 -24.83 -30.79 29.80
N HIS A 25 -26.15 -30.81 29.99
CA HIS A 25 -26.95 -29.59 30.01
C HIS A 25 -26.76 -28.78 31.31
N GLN A 26 -26.35 -29.42 32.41
CA GLN A 26 -26.14 -28.76 33.69
C GLN A 26 -24.75 -28.13 33.80
N GLN A 27 -23.73 -28.71 33.15
CA GLN A 27 -22.40 -28.10 33.04
C GLN A 27 -22.37 -26.87 32.13
N ASN A 28 -23.15 -26.86 31.05
CA ASN A 28 -23.13 -25.74 30.11
C ASN A 28 -23.90 -24.50 30.58
N TYR A 29 -24.82 -24.64 31.54
CA TYR A 29 -25.73 -23.55 31.94
C TYR A 29 -25.89 -23.35 33.47
N GLY A 30 -25.13 -24.06 34.32
CA GLY A 30 -25.15 -23.87 35.77
C GLY A 30 -24.35 -22.64 36.21
N LYS A 31 -25.04 -21.56 36.62
CA LYS A 31 -24.61 -20.37 37.41
C LYS A 31 -23.12 -19.94 37.37
N GLY A 32 -22.47 -20.03 36.22
CA GLY A 32 -21.08 -19.62 36.03
C GLY A 32 -20.76 -19.53 34.55
N LYS A 33 -19.84 -18.63 34.19
CA LYS A 33 -19.38 -18.46 32.81
C LYS A 33 -18.86 -19.82 32.27
N PRO A 34 -19.07 -20.13 30.98
CA PRO A 34 -18.69 -21.41 30.41
C PRO A 34 -17.19 -21.70 30.60
N ILE A 35 -16.86 -22.91 31.04
CA ILE A 35 -15.47 -23.37 31.26
C ILE A 35 -14.72 -23.51 29.92
N ILE A 36 -15.45 -23.84 28.85
CA ILE A 36 -14.88 -23.93 27.51
C ILE A 36 -14.97 -22.54 26.85
N LEU A 37 -13.87 -21.81 26.92
CA LEU A 37 -13.68 -20.61 26.11
C LEU A 37 -13.83 -20.99 24.64
N ASN A 38 -14.78 -20.35 23.97
CA ASN A 38 -15.04 -20.56 22.55
C ASN A 38 -13.86 -20.01 21.75
N TYR A 39 -12.83 -20.83 21.53
CA TYR A 39 -11.56 -20.48 20.88
C TYR A 39 -11.75 -19.84 19.50
N ARG A 40 -12.82 -20.22 18.79
CA ARG A 40 -13.24 -19.65 17.50
C ARG A 40 -13.74 -18.20 17.58
N ARG A 41 -14.16 -17.74 18.77
CA ARG A 41 -14.50 -16.33 19.04
C ARG A 41 -13.34 -15.54 19.66
N MET A 42 -12.35 -16.19 20.25
CA MET A 42 -11.21 -15.53 20.90
C MET A 42 -10.01 -15.30 19.98
N MET A 43 -9.81 -16.13 18.95
CA MET A 43 -8.72 -15.97 17.99
C MET A 43 -9.29 -15.61 16.61
N LYS A 44 -9.38 -14.31 16.31
CA LYS A 44 -9.74 -13.77 14.99
C LYS A 44 -8.52 -13.44 14.09
N ALA A 45 -7.31 -13.80 14.49
CA ALA A 45 -6.10 -13.46 13.74
C ALA A 45 -5.44 -14.71 13.16
N TYR A 46 -5.26 -14.70 11.84
CA TYR A 46 -4.49 -15.69 11.07
C TYR A 46 -2.98 -15.46 11.34
N PRO A 47 -2.13 -16.50 11.46
CA PRO A 47 -0.75 -16.38 11.97
C PRO A 47 0.25 -15.91 10.90
N TYR A 48 -0.15 -15.00 10.03
CA TYR A 48 0.78 -14.32 9.13
C TYR A 48 1.33 -13.10 9.87
N PRO A 49 2.60 -12.72 9.66
CA PRO A 49 3.11 -11.48 10.24
C PRO A 49 2.19 -10.34 9.86
N ASP A 50 1.79 -9.55 10.86
CA ASP A 50 0.97 -8.37 10.65
C ASP A 50 1.58 -7.54 9.51
N GLU A 51 0.73 -7.04 8.61
CA GLU A 51 1.18 -6.13 7.57
C GLU A 51 2.00 -5.02 8.24
N LEU A 52 3.21 -4.78 7.73
CA LEU A 52 4.06 -3.70 8.22
C LEU A 52 3.18 -2.47 8.39
N PRO A 53 3.17 -1.82 9.57
CA PRO A 53 2.33 -0.67 9.77
C PRO A 53 2.65 0.31 8.66
N SER A 54 1.74 0.44 7.71
CA SER A 54 1.71 1.51 6.73
C SER A 54 1.36 2.75 7.55
N SER A 55 2.29 3.18 8.41
CA SER A 55 2.21 4.44 9.11
C SER A 55 2.10 5.46 8.00
N SER A 56 0.89 6.00 7.84
CA SER A 56 0.52 7.14 7.00
C SER A 56 1.29 7.23 5.68
N ALA A 57 0.58 7.16 4.54
CA ALA A 57 1.10 7.72 3.29
C ALA A 57 1.88 9.00 3.64
N ALA A 58 3.20 8.96 3.45
CA ALA A 58 4.12 9.92 4.07
C ALA A 58 3.52 11.32 3.93
N PRO A 59 3.46 12.13 5.00
CA PRO A 59 2.77 13.41 4.97
C PRO A 59 3.19 14.12 3.68
N TYR A 60 2.20 14.57 2.90
CA TYR A 60 2.45 15.22 1.63
C TYR A 60 3.23 16.51 1.90
N ILE A 61 4.56 16.42 1.86
CA ILE A 61 5.44 17.56 1.97
C ILE A 61 5.32 18.27 0.62
N ARG A 62 4.56 19.37 0.58
CA ARG A 62 4.69 20.34 -0.53
C ARG A 62 6.14 20.77 -0.53
N SER A 63 6.90 20.41 -1.57
CA SER A 63 8.28 20.89 -1.65
C SER A 63 8.22 22.41 -1.83
N PRO A 64 8.81 23.20 -0.92
CA PRO A 64 8.91 24.65 -1.11
C PRO A 64 9.80 24.99 -2.32
N TYR A 65 10.57 24.01 -2.79
CA TYR A 65 11.52 24.16 -3.86
C TYR A 65 10.84 24.07 -5.22
N HIS A 66 10.86 25.18 -5.94
CA HIS A 66 10.52 25.28 -7.37
C HIS A 66 11.47 24.46 -8.25
N ASN A 67 12.69 24.24 -7.77
CA ASN A 67 13.77 23.64 -8.53
C ASN A 67 14.50 22.60 -7.67
N LEU A 68 14.90 21.50 -8.30
CA LEU A 68 15.75 20.48 -7.71
C LEU A 68 17.07 20.45 -8.48
N TYR A 69 18.16 20.66 -7.76
CA TYR A 69 19.52 20.52 -8.28
C TYR A 69 20.24 19.43 -7.51
N GLN A 70 20.91 18.54 -8.24
CA GLN A 70 21.73 17.49 -7.68
C GLN A 70 23.12 17.56 -8.31
N GLY A 71 24.15 17.37 -7.47
CA GLY A 71 25.56 17.45 -7.88
C GLY A 71 26.03 18.87 -8.16
N SER A 72 27.19 18.99 -8.80
CA SER A 72 27.82 20.27 -9.11
C SER A 72 28.30 20.27 -10.55
N ARG A 73 27.89 21.29 -11.30
CA ARG A 73 28.31 21.47 -12.69
C ARG A 73 29.75 21.98 -12.72
N ARG A 74 30.65 21.24 -13.36
CA ARG A 74 32.03 21.68 -13.58
C ARG A 74 32.20 22.32 -14.97
N LEU A 75 33.25 23.13 -15.09
CA LEU A 75 33.66 23.64 -16.39
C LEU A 75 34.04 22.46 -17.30
N GLY A 76 33.47 22.40 -18.50
CA GLY A 76 33.69 21.29 -19.44
C GLY A 76 32.66 20.15 -19.35
N ASP A 77 31.74 20.16 -18.38
CA ASP A 77 30.67 19.16 -18.31
C ASP A 77 29.79 19.18 -19.58
N ARG A 78 29.60 17.99 -20.15
CA ARG A 78 28.80 17.81 -21.37
C ARG A 78 27.34 17.65 -21.00
N ARG A 79 26.47 18.45 -21.59
CA ARG A 79 25.02 18.28 -21.46
C ARG A 79 24.58 17.06 -22.27
N VAL A 80 24.03 16.06 -21.59
CA VAL A 80 23.53 14.82 -22.21
C VAL A 80 22.01 14.78 -22.29
N TYR A 81 21.33 15.61 -21.49
CA TYR A 81 19.88 15.69 -21.50
C TYR A 81 19.41 17.13 -21.41
N ASN A 82 18.38 17.47 -22.19
CA ASN A 82 17.74 18.78 -22.17
C ASN A 82 16.30 18.67 -22.68
N LYS A 83 15.35 18.53 -21.76
CA LYS A 83 13.92 18.49 -22.10
C LYS A 83 13.19 19.64 -21.43
N LYS A 84 12.53 20.44 -22.25
CA LYS A 84 11.50 21.37 -21.77
C LYS A 84 10.18 20.62 -21.72
N PHE A 85 9.33 20.96 -20.77
CA PHE A 85 7.99 20.42 -20.69
C PHE A 85 7.01 21.52 -20.34
N LYS A 86 5.82 21.41 -20.92
CA LYS A 86 4.68 22.30 -20.67
C LYS A 86 3.43 21.45 -20.82
N TYR A 87 2.80 21.14 -19.71
CA TYR A 87 1.54 20.43 -19.66
C TYR A 87 0.52 21.37 -19.03
N GLY A 88 -0.53 21.67 -19.80
CA GLY A 88 -1.64 22.47 -19.31
C GLY A 88 -2.40 21.76 -18.18
N PRO A 89 -3.24 22.51 -17.45
CA PRO A 89 -4.16 21.94 -16.49
C PRO A 89 -4.98 20.81 -17.12
N LYS A 90 -5.21 19.74 -16.36
CA LYS A 90 -6.09 18.65 -16.78
C LYS A 90 -7.34 18.69 -15.94
N GLU A 91 -8.49 18.70 -16.59
CA GLU A 91 -9.82 18.72 -15.98
C GLU A 91 -10.15 17.48 -15.12
N ASN A 92 -9.22 16.52 -15.02
CA ASN A 92 -9.39 15.31 -14.24
C ASN A 92 -9.33 15.59 -12.73
N VAL A 93 -10.32 15.10 -11.98
CA VAL A 93 -10.49 15.32 -10.53
C VAL A 93 -9.28 14.86 -9.68
N THR A 94 -8.51 13.88 -10.15
CA THR A 94 -7.42 13.23 -9.38
C THR A 94 -6.05 13.92 -9.49
N GLY A 95 -5.95 15.06 -10.19
CA GLY A 95 -4.68 15.71 -10.50
C GLY A 95 -3.92 15.04 -11.65
N HIS A 96 -2.71 15.52 -11.95
CA HIS A 96 -1.92 15.00 -13.07
C HIS A 96 -0.41 14.97 -12.79
N ARG A 97 0.31 14.23 -13.63
CA ARG A 97 1.76 14.03 -13.48
C ARG A 97 2.47 14.05 -14.82
N MET A 98 3.69 14.56 -14.80
CA MET A 98 4.67 14.40 -15.85
C MET A 98 5.66 13.31 -15.43
N TYR A 99 5.91 12.37 -16.32
CA TYR A 99 6.89 11.30 -16.13
C TYR A 99 8.00 11.45 -17.17
N ASN A 100 9.24 11.40 -16.72
CA ASN A 100 10.39 11.50 -17.60
C ASN A 100 11.54 10.63 -17.12
N GLN A 101 12.08 9.83 -18.03
CA GLN A 101 13.21 8.95 -17.72
C GLN A 101 14.33 9.16 -18.74
N GLY A 102 15.56 8.89 -18.31
CA GLY A 102 16.74 8.92 -19.17
C GLY A 102 17.72 7.85 -18.74
N MET A 103 18.33 7.19 -19.74
CA MET A 103 19.44 6.25 -19.59
C MET A 103 20.59 6.80 -20.45
N PHE A 104 21.81 6.80 -19.92
CA PHE A 104 22.97 7.48 -20.51
C PHE A 104 24.20 6.59 -20.46
N ASP A 105 25.11 6.76 -21.42
CA ASP A 105 26.37 6.01 -21.48
C ASP A 105 27.45 6.58 -20.54
N CYS A 106 27.06 7.43 -19.60
CA CYS A 106 27.97 8.11 -18.68
C CYS A 106 27.30 8.34 -17.33
N ILE A 107 28.14 8.44 -16.30
CA ILE A 107 27.68 8.79 -14.96
C ILE A 107 27.33 10.27 -14.93
N LEU A 108 26.12 10.58 -14.49
CA LEU A 108 25.63 11.94 -14.39
C LEU A 108 26.42 12.70 -13.30
N SER A 109 26.97 13.86 -13.64
CA SER A 109 27.67 14.76 -12.73
C SER A 109 26.74 15.80 -12.10
N HIS A 110 25.74 16.23 -12.87
CA HIS A 110 24.82 17.28 -12.46
C HIS A 110 23.45 17.10 -13.11
N VAL A 111 22.39 17.22 -12.31
CA VAL A 111 21.00 17.20 -12.75
C VAL A 111 20.30 18.45 -12.23
N ALA A 112 19.63 19.17 -13.13
CA ALA A 112 18.82 20.34 -12.83
C ALA A 112 17.39 20.14 -13.32
N ILE A 113 16.44 20.24 -12.40
CA ILE A 113 15.01 20.17 -12.67
C ILE A 113 14.43 21.50 -12.22
N GLU A 114 14.01 22.30 -13.18
CA GLU A 114 13.46 23.62 -12.95
C GLU A 114 11.96 23.60 -13.24
N THR A 115 11.13 24.06 -12.33
CA THR A 115 9.67 24.10 -12.51
C THR A 115 9.11 25.46 -12.18
N ILE A 116 8.01 25.83 -12.84
CA ILE A 116 7.31 27.10 -12.59
C ILE A 116 6.23 26.82 -11.54
N GLY A 117 6.55 27.04 -10.26
CA GLY A 117 5.61 26.85 -9.14
C GLY A 117 6.09 25.82 -8.12
N SER A 118 5.40 25.72 -6.97
CA SER A 118 5.78 24.83 -5.85
C SER A 118 5.26 23.41 -6.11
N ILE A 119 5.82 22.79 -7.15
CA ILE A 119 5.35 21.52 -7.68
C ILE A 119 6.22 20.38 -7.12
N PRO A 120 5.63 19.36 -6.48
CA PRO A 120 6.39 18.22 -6.01
C PRO A 120 7.18 17.52 -7.12
N ILE A 121 8.49 17.37 -6.90
CA ILE A 121 9.42 16.65 -7.76
C ILE A 121 9.90 15.40 -7.03
N ILE A 122 9.74 14.24 -7.66
CA ILE A 122 10.32 12.97 -7.22
C ILE A 122 11.41 12.62 -8.23
N LEU A 123 12.65 12.50 -7.75
CA LEU A 123 13.80 12.06 -8.54
C LEU A 123 14.29 10.72 -7.99
N LYS A 124 14.48 9.74 -8.87
CA LYS A 124 15.19 8.49 -8.62
C LYS A 124 16.41 8.39 -9.56
N GLY A 125 17.52 7.87 -9.07
CA GLY A 125 18.80 7.91 -9.78
C GLY A 125 19.39 9.32 -9.74
N GLY A 126 19.84 9.82 -10.90
CA GLY A 126 20.43 11.15 -11.02
C GLY A 126 21.95 11.13 -10.88
N VAL A 127 22.52 12.07 -10.13
CA VAL A 127 23.98 12.19 -10.01
C VAL A 127 24.59 10.95 -9.36
N GLY A 128 25.69 10.47 -9.93
CA GLY A 128 26.32 9.20 -9.55
C GLY A 128 25.73 7.97 -10.22
N TYR A 129 24.60 8.12 -10.94
CA TYR A 129 23.99 7.05 -11.73
C TYR A 129 24.10 7.37 -13.23
N ASN A 130 23.95 6.34 -14.05
CA ASN A 130 23.84 6.45 -15.50
C ASN A 130 22.39 6.64 -15.98
N HIS A 131 21.45 6.83 -15.05
CA HIS A 131 20.03 6.99 -15.37
C HIS A 131 19.35 7.93 -14.39
N PHE A 132 18.18 8.42 -14.77
CA PHE A 132 17.23 9.02 -13.85
C PHE A 132 15.80 8.68 -14.22
N VAL A 133 14.92 8.77 -13.21
CA VAL A 133 13.47 8.83 -13.37
C VAL A 133 12.97 10.04 -12.59
N ILE A 134 12.26 10.92 -13.27
CA ILE A 134 11.70 12.16 -12.73
C ILE A 134 10.18 12.07 -12.84
N ILE A 135 9.50 12.34 -11.73
CA ILE A 135 8.06 12.46 -11.67
C ILE A 135 7.73 13.81 -11.07
N VAL A 136 7.05 14.64 -11.84
CA VAL A 136 6.56 15.95 -11.41
C VAL A 136 5.04 15.84 -11.26
N LYS A 137 4.49 16.15 -10.08
CA LYS A 137 3.06 15.99 -9.77
C LYS A 137 2.40 17.34 -9.56
N GLY A 138 1.26 17.60 -10.20
CA GLY A 138 0.48 18.82 -10.04
C GLY A 138 -0.97 18.52 -9.70
N SER A 139 -1.68 19.50 -9.13
CA SER A 139 -3.15 19.41 -8.98
C SER A 139 -3.83 19.49 -10.35
N SER A 140 -5.15 19.29 -10.41
CA SER A 140 -5.90 19.37 -11.68
C SER A 140 -5.84 20.76 -12.31
N THR A 141 -5.79 21.80 -11.49
CA THR A 141 -5.81 23.20 -11.91
C THR A 141 -4.44 23.78 -12.23
N ASP A 142 -3.36 23.13 -11.79
CA ASP A 142 -2.02 23.67 -11.96
C ASP A 142 -1.49 23.44 -13.39
N GLU A 143 -0.65 24.34 -13.88
CA GLU A 143 0.15 24.06 -15.07
C GLU A 143 1.45 23.39 -14.63
N LEU A 144 1.81 22.26 -15.27
CA LEU A 144 3.12 21.64 -15.09
C LEU A 144 4.07 22.08 -16.19
N SER A 145 4.86 23.11 -15.91
CA SER A 145 5.86 23.61 -16.85
C SER A 145 7.25 23.71 -16.22
N GLY A 146 8.27 23.51 -17.05
CA GLY A 146 9.64 23.46 -16.56
C GLY A 146 10.67 22.94 -17.56
N ARG A 147 11.86 22.67 -17.04
CA ARG A 147 13.01 22.20 -17.80
C ARG A 147 13.84 21.21 -16.99
N ILE A 148 14.22 20.12 -17.63
CA ILE A 148 15.12 19.10 -17.09
C ILE A 148 16.41 19.13 -17.89
N ARG A 149 17.53 19.23 -17.19
CA ARG A 149 18.87 19.21 -17.77
C ARG A 149 19.72 18.20 -16.99
N ALA A 150 20.47 17.38 -17.72
CA ALA A 150 21.44 16.48 -17.12
C ALA A 150 22.77 16.59 -17.85
N TYR A 151 23.85 16.43 -17.08
CA TYR A 151 25.22 16.61 -17.53
C TYR A 151 26.07 15.43 -17.07
N CYS A 152 27.06 15.09 -17.87
CA CYS A 152 28.13 14.17 -17.51
C CYS A 152 29.47 14.89 -17.47
N HIS A 153 30.40 14.37 -16.69
CA HIS A 153 31.80 14.78 -16.79
C HIS A 153 32.36 14.39 -18.16
N LYS A 154 33.19 15.27 -18.73
CA LYS A 154 33.81 15.07 -20.05
C LYS A 154 34.67 13.80 -20.12
N GLU A 155 35.20 13.36 -18.98
CA GLU A 155 36.21 12.29 -18.88
C GLU A 155 35.64 10.95 -18.39
N MET A 156 34.37 10.90 -17.96
CA MET A 156 33.73 9.67 -17.48
C MET A 156 32.72 9.17 -18.50
N THR A 157 33.20 8.57 -19.59
CA THR A 157 32.41 7.56 -20.29
C THR A 157 32.28 6.36 -19.37
N SER A 158 31.05 5.87 -19.15
CA SER A 158 30.85 4.60 -18.44
C SER A 158 31.72 3.55 -19.14
N PRO A 159 32.44 2.68 -18.42
CA PRO A 159 33.01 1.52 -19.06
C PRO A 159 31.85 0.81 -19.76
N ALA A 160 31.99 0.61 -21.07
CA ALA A 160 31.09 -0.23 -21.82
C ALA A 160 31.03 -1.56 -21.07
N TYR A 161 29.85 -1.99 -20.64
CA TYR A 161 29.65 -3.35 -20.17
C TYR A 161 30.06 -4.26 -21.32
N GLY A 162 31.25 -4.84 -21.20
CA GLY A 162 31.77 -5.93 -22.03
C GLY A 162 31.42 -7.26 -21.39
#